data_AF-A0A7H9DSP5-F1
#
_entry.id   AF-A0A7H9DSP5-F1
#
_cell.length_a   1.000
_cell.length_b   1.000
_cell.length_c   1.000
_cell.angle_alpha   90.00
_cell.angle_beta   90.00
_cell.angle_gamma   90.00
#
_symmetry.space_group_name_H-M   'P 1'
#
loop_
_entity.id
_entity.type
_entity.pdbx_description
1 polymer ?
#
loop_
_entity_poly.entity_id
_entity_poly.type
_entity_poly.pdbx_seq_one_letter_code
_entity_poly.pdbx_strand_id
1 'polypeptide(L)'
;MYKYFDDDERNFKKGIPVFISIIVLTLIFLYPSGIITDNTIYGKDKLFAFSEGTASCGISYHFKSDSIYIVNSFCFFPSREIGKYYLKNDTIYFDTITNKQYKFGTINRKDSILELYYLEPRTFNFDTLKVDSTIIKRKIENSKSHSFNISEINNLE
;
A
#
# COMPACT_ATOMS: atom_id res chain seq x y z
N MET A 1 41.30 -55.34 -1.33
CA MET A 1 41.80 -54.20 -0.53
C MET A 1 40.98 -52.97 -0.92
N TYR A 2 39.79 -52.82 -0.31
CA TYR A 2 38.93 -51.68 -0.57
C TYR A 2 39.55 -50.45 0.09
N LYS A 3 39.99 -49.50 -0.75
CA LYS A 3 40.39 -48.17 -0.30
C LYS A 3 39.20 -47.54 0.41
N TYR A 4 39.33 -47.36 1.71
CA TYR A 4 38.52 -46.44 2.50
C TYR A 4 38.53 -45.10 1.77
N PHE A 5 37.39 -44.77 1.17
CA PHE A 5 37.12 -43.45 0.65
C PHE A 5 37.01 -42.52 1.86
N ASP A 6 37.98 -41.61 1.94
CA ASP A 6 37.96 -40.42 2.76
C ASP A 6 36.81 -39.52 2.26
N ASP A 7 35.58 -39.85 2.66
CA ASP A 7 34.32 -39.28 2.15
C ASP A 7 33.56 -38.44 3.19
N ASP A 8 34.09 -38.28 4.40
CA ASP A 8 33.46 -37.43 5.43
C ASP A 8 33.50 -35.95 5.04
N GLU A 9 34.61 -35.49 4.44
CA GLU A 9 34.76 -34.08 4.06
C GLU A 9 33.88 -33.69 2.85
N ARG A 10 33.56 -34.65 1.97
CA ARG A 10 32.68 -34.43 0.79
C ARG A 10 31.20 -34.49 1.16
N ASN A 11 30.81 -35.35 2.11
CA ASN A 11 29.42 -35.45 2.56
C ASN A 11 29.01 -34.28 3.45
N PHE A 12 29.93 -33.74 4.28
CA PHE A 12 29.68 -32.53 5.06
C PHE A 12 29.38 -31.31 4.17
N LYS A 13 30.18 -31.11 3.09
CA LYS A 13 29.98 -30.01 2.13
C LYS A 13 28.67 -30.14 1.32
N LYS A 14 28.14 -31.36 1.13
CA LYS A 14 26.85 -31.62 0.47
C LYS A 14 25.64 -31.56 1.42
N GLY A 15 25.84 -31.76 2.73
CA GLY A 15 24.78 -31.68 3.73
C GLY A 15 24.35 -30.25 4.04
N ILE A 16 25.27 -29.28 4.00
CA ILE A 16 25.00 -27.85 4.23
C ILE A 16 23.86 -27.31 3.33
N PRO A 17 23.87 -27.47 1.99
CA PRO A 17 22.79 -26.95 1.16
C PRO A 17 21.45 -27.65 1.42
N VAL A 18 21.46 -28.95 1.77
CA VAL A 18 20.25 -29.69 2.12
C VAL A 18 19.66 -29.19 3.43
N PHE A 19 20.51 -28.97 4.44
CA PHE A 19 20.11 -28.41 5.73
C PHE A 19 19.57 -26.99 5.59
N ILE A 20 20.25 -26.13 4.83
CA ILE A 20 19.77 -24.78 4.52
C ILE A 20 18.43 -24.86 3.79
N SER A 21 18.27 -25.77 2.83
CA SER A 21 17.00 -25.94 2.11
C SER A 21 15.86 -26.35 3.04
N ILE A 22 16.10 -27.28 3.96
CA ILE A 22 15.10 -27.70 4.97
C ILE A 22 14.72 -26.53 5.88
N ILE A 23 15.69 -25.75 6.34
CA ILE A 23 15.43 -24.56 7.18
C ILE A 23 14.60 -23.53 6.41
N VAL A 24 15.00 -23.20 5.18
CA VAL A 24 14.28 -22.23 4.35
C VAL A 24 12.85 -22.71 4.07
N LEU A 25 12.67 -23.99 3.75
CA LEU A 25 11.33 -24.56 3.51
C LEU A 25 10.45 -24.50 4.77
N THR A 26 11.03 -24.79 5.93
CA THR A 26 10.34 -24.70 7.22
C THR A 26 9.94 -23.25 7.54
N LEU A 27 10.82 -22.28 7.27
CA LEU A 27 10.51 -20.85 7.43
C LEU A 27 9.38 -20.41 6.50
N ILE A 28 9.40 -20.81 5.23
CA ILE A 28 8.35 -20.48 4.27
C ILE A 28 7.01 -21.10 4.70
N PHE A 29 7.03 -22.31 5.27
CA PHE A 29 5.82 -22.97 5.75
C PHE A 29 5.23 -22.31 7.01
N LEU A 30 6.08 -21.94 7.98
CA LEU A 30 5.63 -21.32 9.23
C LEU A 30 5.27 -19.84 9.07
N TYR A 31 6.01 -19.11 8.23
CA TYR A 31 5.85 -17.69 8.01
C TYR A 31 5.80 -17.38 6.52
N PRO A 32 4.71 -17.77 5.82
CA PRO A 32 4.58 -17.55 4.38
C PRO A 32 4.63 -16.06 4.00
N SER A 33 4.19 -15.19 4.91
CA SER A 33 4.22 -13.72 4.76
C SER A 33 5.55 -13.09 5.21
N GLY A 34 6.54 -13.91 5.59
CA GLY A 34 7.78 -13.47 6.22
C GLY A 34 7.65 -13.24 7.73
N ILE A 35 8.79 -13.29 8.42
CA ILE A 35 8.88 -13.06 9.88
C ILE A 35 8.73 -11.57 10.20
N ILE A 36 9.26 -10.72 9.33
CA ILE A 36 9.21 -9.26 9.47
C ILE A 36 8.07 -8.76 8.59
N THR A 37 7.00 -8.29 9.23
CA THR A 37 5.83 -7.72 8.55
C THR A 37 5.73 -6.22 8.83
N ASP A 38 5.00 -5.50 7.97
CA ASP A 38 4.71 -4.08 8.19
C ASP A 38 4.02 -3.84 9.53
N ASN A 39 3.23 -4.81 10.01
CA ASN A 39 2.58 -4.74 11.30
C ASN A 39 3.56 -4.83 12.48
N THR A 40 4.66 -5.56 12.30
CA THR A 40 5.72 -5.64 13.32
C THR A 40 6.63 -4.41 13.34
N ILE A 41 6.81 -3.74 12.20
CA ILE A 41 7.72 -2.58 12.10
C ILE A 41 6.97 -1.27 12.42
N TYR A 42 5.78 -1.08 11.85
CA TYR A 42 5.07 0.21 11.85
C TYR A 42 3.78 0.19 12.69
N GLY A 43 3.49 -0.92 13.36
CA GLY A 43 2.28 -1.11 14.16
C GLY A 43 1.06 -1.57 13.34
N LYS A 44 -0.08 -1.72 14.01
CA LYS A 44 -1.30 -2.25 13.38
C LYS A 44 -1.96 -1.22 12.44
N ASP A 45 -2.69 -1.72 11.44
CA ASP A 45 -3.53 -0.89 10.57
C ASP A 45 -4.75 -0.36 11.33
N LYS A 46 -4.86 0.97 11.43
CA LYS A 46 -6.04 1.70 11.90
C LYS A 46 -7.09 1.83 10.79
N LEU A 47 -6.63 2.03 9.56
CA LEU A 47 -7.49 2.15 8.39
C LEU A 47 -6.79 1.50 7.19
N PHE A 48 -7.51 0.66 6.48
CA PHE A 48 -7.06 0.07 5.22
C PHE A 48 -8.04 0.44 4.12
N ALA A 49 -7.53 1.13 3.09
CA ALA A 49 -8.30 1.56 1.94
C ALA A 49 -7.63 1.12 0.64
N PHE A 50 -8.40 0.76 -0.37
CA PHE A 50 -7.91 0.31 -1.66
C PHE A 50 -8.75 0.85 -2.81
N SER A 51 -8.12 1.04 -3.95
CA SER A 51 -8.77 1.40 -5.20
C SER A 51 -8.24 0.47 -6.28
N GLU A 52 -9.15 -0.11 -7.05
CA GLU A 52 -8.82 -0.92 -8.21
C GLU A 52 -9.10 -0.10 -9.47
N GLY A 53 -8.05 0.09 -10.27
CA GLY A 53 -8.10 0.73 -11.56
C GLY A 53 -8.30 -0.27 -12.70
N THR A 54 -8.17 0.22 -13.92
CA THR A 54 -8.24 -0.62 -15.12
C THR A 54 -7.02 -1.54 -15.24
N ALA A 55 -7.19 -2.69 -15.90
CA ALA A 55 -6.11 -3.65 -16.19
C ALA A 55 -5.43 -4.24 -14.95
N SER A 56 -6.19 -4.50 -13.88
CA SER A 56 -5.68 -5.06 -12.61
C SER A 56 -4.64 -4.17 -11.91
N CYS A 57 -4.57 -2.88 -12.26
CA CYS A 57 -3.75 -1.93 -11.54
C CYS A 57 -4.44 -1.54 -10.24
N GLY A 58 -3.76 -1.67 -9.10
CA GLY A 58 -4.33 -1.40 -7.78
C GLY A 58 -3.48 -0.42 -6.99
N ILE A 59 -4.13 0.39 -6.16
CA ILE A 59 -3.46 1.23 -5.16
C ILE A 59 -4.08 0.94 -3.81
N SER A 60 -3.25 0.68 -2.80
CA SER A 60 -3.69 0.45 -1.44
C SER A 60 -2.99 1.40 -0.46
N TYR A 61 -3.76 1.87 0.52
CA TYR A 61 -3.34 2.74 1.60
C TYR A 61 -3.52 2.02 2.93
N HIS A 62 -2.43 1.88 3.66
CA HIS A 62 -2.39 1.35 5.02
C HIS A 62 -2.03 2.50 5.97
N PHE A 63 -2.99 2.93 6.79
CA PHE A 63 -2.78 3.94 7.81
C PHE A 63 -2.49 3.24 9.14
N LYS A 64 -1.25 3.36 9.60
CA LYS A 64 -0.71 2.66 10.77
C LYS A 64 -0.92 3.47 12.05
N SER A 65 -0.92 2.79 13.20
CA SER A 65 -1.09 3.43 14.51
C SER A 65 -0.06 4.53 14.82
N ASP A 66 1.14 4.43 14.28
CA ASP A 66 2.28 5.30 14.60
C ASP A 66 2.31 6.59 13.76
N SER A 67 1.15 7.05 13.26
CA SER A 67 1.02 8.24 12.40
C SER A 67 1.79 8.14 11.07
N ILE A 68 2.00 6.91 10.60
CA ILE A 68 2.66 6.57 9.34
C ILE A 68 1.62 5.98 8.39
N TYR A 69 1.66 6.39 7.13
CA TYR A 69 0.90 5.72 6.07
C TYR A 69 1.86 5.02 5.11
N ILE A 70 1.41 3.90 4.57
CA ILE A 70 2.12 3.12 3.56
C ILE A 70 1.22 3.00 2.35
N VAL A 71 1.73 3.44 1.20
CA VAL A 71 1.04 3.32 -0.10
C VAL A 71 1.73 2.25 -0.90
N ASN A 72 0.96 1.27 -1.33
CA ASN A 72 1.42 0.28 -2.29
C ASN A 72 0.68 0.52 -3.61
N SER A 73 1.42 0.74 -4.68
CA SER A 73 0.85 0.74 -6.02
C SER A 73 1.36 -0.46 -6.79
N PHE A 74 0.46 -1.16 -7.47
CA PHE A 74 0.78 -2.28 -8.32
C PHE A 74 0.23 -1.99 -9.70
N CYS A 75 1.08 -1.49 -10.60
CA CYS A 75 0.71 -1.28 -12.00
C CYS A 75 1.96 -1.36 -12.88
N PHE A 76 2.13 -2.48 -13.60
CA PHE A 76 3.35 -2.87 -14.34
C PHE A 76 4.62 -3.00 -13.48
N PHE A 77 4.94 -1.96 -12.71
CA PHE A 77 6.00 -1.94 -11.71
C PHE A 77 5.38 -1.69 -10.32
N PRO A 78 5.66 -2.55 -9.33
CA PRO A 78 5.26 -2.28 -7.96
C PRO A 78 6.05 -1.09 -7.42
N SER A 79 5.37 -0.14 -6.80
CA SER A 79 5.99 0.95 -6.05
C SER A 79 5.44 1.00 -4.64
N ARG A 80 6.30 1.48 -3.73
CA ARG A 80 5.96 1.63 -2.32
C ARG A 80 6.42 2.99 -1.82
N GLU A 81 5.53 3.70 -1.15
CA GLU A 81 5.79 4.99 -0.53
C GLU A 81 5.41 4.95 0.94
N ILE A 82 6.24 5.58 1.78
CA ILE A 82 6.00 5.68 3.22
C ILE A 82 6.07 7.15 3.59
N GLY A 83 5.06 7.63 4.31
CA GLY A 83 5.02 9.01 4.75
C GLY A 83 4.29 9.18 6.07
N LYS A 84 4.18 10.43 6.52
CA LYS A 84 3.49 10.79 7.77
C LYS A 84 2.11 11.35 7.49
N TYR A 85 1.16 11.00 8.34
CA TYR A 85 -0.17 11.58 8.33
C TYR A 85 -0.58 11.97 9.75
N TYR A 86 -1.58 12.84 9.85
CA TYR A 86 -2.29 13.07 11.10
C TYR A 86 -3.80 12.98 10.86
N LEU A 87 -4.50 12.38 11.81
CA LEU A 87 -5.95 12.26 11.79
C LEU A 87 -6.55 13.29 12.73
N LYS A 88 -7.56 14.02 12.24
CA LYS A 88 -8.40 14.87 13.07
C LYS A 88 -9.85 14.58 12.73
N ASN A 89 -10.57 13.95 13.66
CA ASN A 89 -11.92 13.44 13.46
C ASN A 89 -11.95 12.45 12.28
N ASP A 90 -12.68 12.77 11.21
CA ASP A 90 -12.79 11.97 9.99
C ASP A 90 -11.94 12.52 8.84
N THR A 91 -11.01 13.44 9.13
CA THR A 91 -10.11 14.03 8.13
C THR A 91 -8.68 13.58 8.36
N ILE A 92 -8.10 12.96 7.33
CA ILE A 92 -6.69 12.59 7.25
C ILE A 92 -5.95 13.73 6.57
N TYR A 93 -4.84 14.16 7.13
CA TYR A 93 -3.98 15.15 6.53
C TYR A 93 -2.60 14.56 6.28
N PHE A 94 -2.05 14.84 5.09
CA PHE A 94 -0.75 14.34 4.69
C PHE A 94 0.31 15.40 4.90
N ASP A 95 1.52 14.96 5.27
CA ASP A 95 2.69 15.82 5.19
C ASP A 95 3.07 16.03 3.71
N THR A 96 2.87 17.24 3.22
CA THR A 96 3.10 17.63 1.82
C THR A 96 4.57 17.58 1.40
N ILE A 97 5.50 17.42 2.34
CA ILE A 97 6.92 17.16 2.04
C ILE A 97 7.07 15.75 1.46
N THR A 98 6.37 14.78 2.04
CA THR A 98 6.39 13.37 1.61
C THR A 98 5.35 13.07 0.54
N ASN A 99 4.14 13.60 0.69
CA ASN A 99 3.05 13.42 -0.26
C ASN A 99 2.91 14.64 -1.17
N LYS A 100 3.41 14.52 -2.41
CA LYS A 100 3.28 15.61 -3.40
C LYS A 100 1.95 15.60 -4.14
N GLN A 101 1.15 14.55 -3.98
CA GLN A 101 -0.05 14.33 -4.78
C GLN A 101 -1.32 14.82 -4.06
N TYR A 102 -1.47 14.47 -2.79
CA TYR A 102 -2.68 14.71 -2.00
C TYR A 102 -2.41 15.62 -0.82
N LYS A 103 -3.35 16.52 -0.53
CA LYS A 103 -3.29 17.44 0.61
C LYS A 103 -3.92 16.85 1.86
N PHE A 104 -5.13 16.32 1.70
CA PHE A 104 -5.92 15.73 2.77
C PHE A 104 -6.89 14.70 2.20
N GLY A 105 -7.52 13.92 3.05
CA GLY A 105 -8.61 13.02 2.70
C GLY A 105 -9.70 13.00 3.75
N THR A 106 -10.91 12.64 3.34
CA THR A 106 -12.07 12.53 4.24
C THR A 106 -12.59 11.11 4.25
N ILE A 107 -12.86 10.61 5.45
CA ILE A 107 -13.38 9.27 5.68
C ILE A 107 -14.90 9.36 5.76
N ASN A 108 -15.58 8.79 4.77
CA ASN A 108 -17.01 8.56 4.85
C ASN A 108 -17.28 7.17 5.41
N ARG A 109 -17.57 7.10 6.70
CA ARG A 109 -17.84 5.83 7.40
C ARG A 109 -19.12 5.13 6.96
N LYS A 110 -20.11 5.86 6.43
CA LYS A 110 -21.39 5.27 6.00
C LYS A 110 -21.24 4.49 4.70
N ASP A 111 -20.50 5.07 3.77
CA ASP A 111 -20.31 4.50 2.45
C ASP A 111 -19.02 3.66 2.37
N SER A 112 -18.24 3.61 3.45
CA SER A 112 -16.90 2.99 3.50
C SER A 112 -16.00 3.51 2.39
N ILE A 113 -15.97 4.83 2.21
CA ILE A 113 -15.16 5.50 1.18
C ILE A 113 -14.17 6.46 1.83
N LEU A 114 -12.92 6.37 1.40
CA LEU A 114 -11.90 7.38 1.65
C LEU A 114 -11.73 8.23 0.40
N GLU A 115 -12.04 9.52 0.48
CA GLU A 115 -11.80 10.47 -0.61
C GLU A 115 -10.54 11.26 -0.36
N LEU A 116 -9.55 11.15 -1.25
CA LEU A 116 -8.30 11.92 -1.18
C LEU A 116 -8.35 13.12 -2.12
N TYR A 117 -8.03 14.31 -1.64
CA TYR A 117 -8.09 15.57 -2.38
C TYR A 117 -6.70 16.00 -2.85
N TYR A 118 -6.57 16.32 -4.14
CA TYR A 118 -5.28 16.70 -4.74
C TYR A 118 -4.73 18.02 -4.19
N LEU A 119 -3.41 18.12 -4.09
CA LEU A 119 -2.72 19.35 -3.70
C LEU A 119 -2.94 20.47 -4.73
N GLU A 120 -2.74 20.14 -6.01
CA GLU A 120 -2.97 21.01 -7.15
C GLU A 120 -4.01 20.35 -8.07
N PRO A 121 -5.29 20.75 -7.97
CA PRO A 121 -6.33 20.18 -8.82
C PRO A 121 -6.09 20.58 -10.27
N ARG A 122 -6.40 19.66 -11.21
CA ARG A 122 -6.28 19.95 -12.64
C ARG A 122 -7.24 21.08 -13.03
N THR A 123 -6.69 22.17 -13.55
CA THR A 123 -7.47 23.25 -14.15
C THR A 123 -7.64 22.95 -15.64
N PHE A 124 -8.86 23.08 -16.13
CA PHE A 124 -9.17 22.96 -17.56
C PHE A 124 -9.67 24.30 -18.07
N ASN A 125 -9.19 24.73 -19.23
CA ASN A 125 -9.71 25.92 -19.91
C ASN A 125 -10.87 25.49 -20.82
N PHE A 126 -12.06 26.02 -20.56
CA PHE A 126 -13.33 25.59 -21.15
C PHE A 126 -13.82 26.50 -22.27
N ASP A 127 -13.14 27.60 -22.56
CA ASP A 127 -13.57 28.59 -23.57
C ASP A 127 -13.68 27.97 -24.97
N THR A 128 -13.12 26.78 -25.17
CA THR A 128 -13.12 26.03 -26.44
C THR A 128 -14.17 24.92 -26.54
N LEU A 129 -14.93 24.61 -25.48
CA LEU A 129 -15.84 23.45 -25.44
C LEU A 129 -17.32 23.87 -25.45
N LYS A 130 -18.01 23.62 -26.57
CA LYS A 130 -19.48 23.72 -26.70
C LYS A 130 -20.19 22.54 -26.00
N VAL A 131 -20.06 22.40 -24.69
CA VAL A 131 -20.65 21.29 -23.91
C VAL A 131 -21.47 21.85 -22.73
N ASP A 132 -22.51 21.12 -22.32
CA ASP A 132 -23.39 21.48 -21.20
C ASP A 132 -22.61 21.74 -19.90
N SER A 133 -22.80 22.94 -19.36
CA SER A 133 -22.14 23.45 -18.14
C SER A 133 -22.35 22.57 -16.90
N THR A 134 -23.45 21.82 -16.80
CA THR A 134 -23.75 20.99 -15.63
C THR A 134 -22.91 19.71 -15.59
N ILE A 135 -22.78 19.05 -16.74
CA ILE A 135 -21.93 17.86 -16.93
C ILE A 135 -20.46 18.22 -16.69
N ILE A 136 -20.03 19.39 -17.20
CA ILE A 136 -18.68 19.91 -17.01
C ILE A 136 -18.41 20.15 -15.52
N LYS A 137 -19.30 20.88 -14.81
CA LYS A 137 -19.14 21.16 -13.38
C LYS A 137 -18.98 19.89 -12.55
N ARG A 138 -19.81 18.87 -12.80
CA ARG A 138 -19.72 17.59 -12.10
C ARG A 138 -18.40 16.86 -12.38
N LYS A 139 -17.91 16.90 -13.62
CA LYS A 139 -16.65 16.26 -14.01
C LYS A 139 -15.43 16.98 -13.40
N ILE A 140 -15.49 18.30 -13.24
CA ILE A 140 -14.48 19.09 -12.52
C ILE A 140 -14.47 18.70 -11.05
N GLU A 141 -15.64 18.67 -10.40
CA GLU A 141 -15.74 18.34 -8.98
C GLU A 141 -15.14 16.96 -8.69
N ASN A 142 -15.51 15.96 -9.49
CA ASN A 142 -14.98 14.59 -9.39
C ASN A 142 -13.49 14.47 -9.75
N SER A 143 -12.89 15.46 -10.42
CA SER A 143 -11.45 15.45 -10.76
C SER A 143 -10.57 16.00 -9.62
N LYS A 144 -11.17 16.66 -8.63
CA LYS A 144 -10.45 17.23 -7.48
C LYS A 144 -10.09 16.19 -6.43
N SER A 145 -10.75 15.04 -6.45
CA SER A 145 -10.53 13.95 -5.50
C SER A 145 -10.45 12.59 -6.18
N HIS A 146 -9.88 11.63 -5.47
CA HIS A 146 -9.87 10.23 -5.85
C HIS A 146 -10.43 9.39 -4.70
N SER A 147 -11.39 8.54 -5.01
CA SER A 147 -12.10 7.71 -4.03
C SER A 147 -11.46 6.33 -3.91
N PHE A 148 -11.34 5.85 -2.68
CA PHE A 148 -10.85 4.54 -2.31
C PHE A 148 -11.91 3.84 -1.47
N ASN A 149 -12.10 2.54 -1.70
CA ASN A 149 -12.95 1.72 -0.86
C ASN A 149 -12.22 1.37 0.42
N ILE A 150 -12.90 1.47 1.55
CA ILE A 150 -12.37 1.09 2.85
C ILE A 150 -12.74 -0.37 3.11
N SER A 151 -11.74 -1.20 3.28
CA SER A 151 -11.89 -2.62 3.60
C SER A 151 -11.84 -2.91 5.09
N GLU A 152 -11.05 -2.15 5.87
CA GLU A 152 -10.97 -2.31 7.33
C GLU A 152 -10.85 -0.96 8.03
N ILE A 153 -11.60 -0.79 9.13
CA ILE A 153 -11.52 0.34 10.05
C ILE A 153 -11.39 -0.22 11.47
N ASN A 154 -10.24 0.00 12.10
CA ASN A 154 -9.97 -0.43 13.47
C ASN A 154 -9.82 0.81 14.35
N ASN A 155 -10.80 1.05 15.25
CA ASN A 155 -10.84 2.12 16.27
C ASN A 155 -9.94 3.34 15.95
N LEU A 156 -10.52 4.30 15.23
CA LEU A 156 -9.89 5.59 14.89
C LEU A 156 -9.82 6.58 16.07
N GLU A 157 -10.15 6.14 17.29
CA GLU A 157 -10.05 6.93 18.53
C GLU A 157 -8.60 7.16 18.99
#